data_AF-A0A833JR86-F1
#
_entry.id   AF-A0A833JR86-F1
#
_cell.length_a   1.000
_cell.length_b   1.000
_cell.length_c   1.000
_cell.angle_alpha   90.00
_cell.angle_beta   90.00
_cell.angle_gamma   90.00
#
_symmetry.space_group_name_H-M   'P 1'
#
loop_
_entity.id
_entity.type
_entity.pdbx_description
1 polymer ?
#
loop_
_entity_poly.entity_id
_entity_poly.type
_entity_poly.pdbx_seq_one_letter_code
_entity_poly.pdbx_strand_id
1 'polypeptide(L)'
;MRLKLTMLAIWAIALSGCQNLPNAKEGANRNVVFLKATHCLEEPVGDQDRIHFGPCLKITDINGEAPTVRSDGFIELPVARPVTIGTSCVYRHADGTPIPATVGTAEFQVNSTTFPEGGQRWYLHAHEQARGVVGCQPTLSTSVFPTRKTD
;
A
#
# COMPACT_ATOMS: atom_id res chain seq x y z
N MET A 1 15.80 -27.14 36.67
CA MET A 1 14.59 -26.32 36.42
C MET A 1 14.98 -24.97 35.78
N ARG A 2 15.50 -24.96 34.54
CA ARG A 2 15.87 -23.73 33.79
C ARG A 2 15.82 -23.90 32.25
N LEU A 3 15.08 -24.89 31.75
CA LEU A 3 15.04 -25.20 30.31
C LEU A 3 13.65 -25.11 29.67
N LYS A 4 12.64 -24.65 30.43
CA LYS A 4 11.25 -24.49 29.94
C LYS A 4 10.84 -23.03 29.71
N LEU A 5 11.63 -22.05 30.16
CA LEU A 5 11.25 -20.63 30.12
C LEU A 5 11.69 -19.94 28.83
N THR A 6 12.73 -20.43 28.16
CA THR A 6 13.29 -19.82 26.95
C THR A 6 12.51 -20.14 25.67
N MET A 7 11.69 -21.20 25.66
CA MET A 7 10.95 -21.62 24.46
C MET A 7 9.60 -20.91 24.31
N LEU A 8 9.07 -20.26 25.36
CA LEU A 8 7.84 -19.47 25.28
C LEU A 8 8.05 -18.05 24.70
N ALA A 9 9.28 -17.52 24.76
CA ALA A 9 9.56 -16.15 24.33
C ALA A 9 9.62 -15.98 22.80
N ILE A 10 9.94 -17.06 22.07
CA ILE A 10 10.16 -17.01 20.62
C ILE A 10 8.84 -17.00 19.84
N TRP A 11 7.75 -17.53 20.41
CA TRP A 11 6.43 -17.57 19.76
C TRP A 11 5.64 -16.26 19.89
N ALA A 12 5.99 -15.39 20.85
CA ALA A 12 5.30 -14.11 21.05
C ALA A 12 5.67 -13.04 20.01
N ILE A 13 6.84 -13.14 19.35
CA ILE A 13 7.35 -12.10 18.44
C ILE A 13 6.72 -12.22 17.05
N ALA A 14 6.15 -13.38 16.69
CA ALA A 14 5.47 -13.58 15.41
C ALA A 14 4.06 -12.94 15.37
N LEU A 15 3.45 -12.64 16.51
CA LEU A 15 2.08 -12.08 16.60
C LEU A 15 2.02 -10.54 16.64
N SER A 16 3.15 -9.86 16.86
CA SER A 16 3.20 -8.38 16.91
C SER A 16 3.10 -7.72 15.52
N GLY A 17 3.33 -8.46 14.43
CA GLY A 17 3.23 -7.93 13.06
C GLY A 17 1.79 -7.68 12.58
N CYS A 18 0.81 -8.38 13.14
CA CYS A 18 -0.61 -8.23 12.76
C CYS A 18 -1.38 -7.21 13.62
N GLN A 19 -0.81 -6.77 14.75
CA GLN A 19 -1.50 -5.87 15.69
C GLN A 19 -1.36 -4.39 15.34
N ASN A 20 -0.49 -4.01 14.41
CA ASN A 20 -0.21 -2.61 14.12
C ASN A 20 -0.98 -2.07 12.90
N LEU A 21 -2.00 -2.78 12.41
CA LEU A 21 -2.83 -2.26 11.33
C LEU A 21 -3.84 -1.24 11.88
N PRO A 22 -4.10 -0.14 11.17
CA PRO A 22 -4.98 0.93 11.66
C PRO A 22 -6.40 0.41 11.90
N ASN A 23 -6.99 0.75 13.03
CA ASN A 23 -8.31 0.26 13.43
C ASN A 23 -9.41 0.99 12.65
N ALA A 24 -10.30 0.24 12.00
CA ALA A 24 -11.41 0.82 11.23
C ALA A 24 -12.31 1.73 12.09
N LYS A 25 -12.58 1.37 13.35
CA LYS A 25 -13.38 2.21 14.26
C LYS A 25 -12.67 3.52 14.60
N GLU A 26 -11.35 3.50 14.73
CA GLU A 26 -10.56 4.71 14.98
C GLU A 26 -10.67 5.67 13.79
N GLY A 27 -10.47 5.18 12.57
CA GLY A 27 -10.59 6.00 11.37
C GLY A 27 -12.00 6.53 11.16
N ALA A 28 -13.03 5.72 11.42
CA ALA A 28 -14.43 6.15 11.35
C ALA A 28 -14.72 7.30 12.33
N ASN A 29 -14.31 7.16 13.60
CA ASN A 29 -14.51 8.20 14.62
C ASN A 29 -13.79 9.53 14.30
N ARG A 30 -12.67 9.44 13.58
CA ARG A 30 -11.85 10.59 13.19
C ARG A 30 -12.17 11.11 11.79
N ASN A 31 -13.11 10.48 11.09
CA ASN A 31 -13.50 10.79 9.73
C ASN A 31 -12.32 10.77 8.73
N VAL A 32 -11.47 9.75 8.83
CA VAL A 32 -10.32 9.54 7.96
C VAL A 32 -10.31 8.13 7.38
N VAL A 33 -9.77 7.99 6.17
CA VAL A 33 -9.35 6.70 5.60
C VAL A 33 -7.85 6.50 5.76
N PHE A 34 -7.39 5.27 5.57
CA PHE A 34 -5.97 4.91 5.65
C PHE A 34 -5.45 4.50 4.26
N LEU A 35 -4.63 5.35 3.66
CA LEU A 35 -3.99 5.06 2.38
C LEU A 35 -2.58 4.53 2.59
N LYS A 36 -2.24 3.36 2.04
CA LYS A 36 -0.90 2.79 2.19
C LYS A 36 0.14 3.67 1.48
N ALA A 37 1.18 4.09 2.18
CA ALA A 37 2.21 5.00 1.66
C ALA A 37 3.06 4.38 0.53
N THR A 38 3.19 3.06 0.53
CA THR A 38 3.93 2.31 -0.49
C THR A 38 3.30 0.95 -0.69
N HIS A 39 3.10 0.56 -1.94
CA HIS A 39 2.52 -0.71 -2.30
C HIS A 39 3.27 -1.34 -3.47
N CYS A 40 3.69 -2.59 -3.30
CA CYS A 40 4.47 -3.35 -4.27
C CYS A 40 3.65 -4.53 -4.75
N LEU A 41 3.49 -4.66 -6.07
CA LEU A 41 2.75 -5.76 -6.66
C LEU A 41 3.59 -7.03 -6.66
N GLU A 42 3.02 -8.11 -6.15
CA GLU A 42 3.63 -9.43 -6.13
C GLU A 42 2.58 -10.44 -6.59
N GLU A 43 2.88 -11.17 -7.65
CA GLU A 43 1.98 -12.17 -8.22
C GLU A 43 2.60 -13.57 -8.09
N PRO A 44 1.90 -14.56 -7.52
CA PRO A 44 2.29 -15.97 -7.63
C PRO A 44 2.27 -16.43 -9.10
N VAL A 45 3.28 -17.18 -9.52
CA VAL A 45 3.38 -17.74 -10.87
C VAL A 45 3.26 -19.26 -10.81
N GLY A 46 2.08 -19.77 -11.20
CA GLY A 46 1.79 -21.21 -11.23
C GLY A 46 1.81 -21.88 -9.86
N ASP A 47 2.08 -23.19 -9.84
CA ASP A 47 1.98 -24.03 -8.63
C ASP A 47 3.30 -24.20 -7.86
N GLN A 48 4.35 -23.44 -8.18
CA GLN A 48 5.73 -23.70 -7.73
C GLN A 48 6.31 -22.68 -6.73
N ASP A 49 5.50 -22.00 -5.92
CA ASP A 49 5.96 -20.98 -4.93
C ASP A 49 6.85 -19.88 -5.53
N ARG A 50 6.75 -19.63 -6.84
CA ARG A 50 7.51 -18.58 -7.52
C ARG A 50 6.72 -17.28 -7.47
N ILE A 51 7.34 -16.22 -6.97
CA ILE A 51 6.75 -14.87 -6.93
C ILE A 51 7.32 -14.06 -8.10
N HIS A 52 6.44 -13.39 -8.84
CA HIS A 52 6.80 -12.35 -9.78
C HIS A 52 6.71 -11.00 -9.09
N PHE A 53 7.85 -10.29 -9.04
CA PHE A 53 7.91 -8.94 -8.49
C PHE A 53 7.47 -7.94 -9.56
N GLY A 54 6.25 -7.46 -9.43
CA GLY A 54 5.72 -6.33 -10.20
C GLY A 54 6.21 -4.97 -9.67
N PRO A 55 5.71 -3.87 -10.24
CA PRO A 55 6.11 -2.53 -9.86
C PRO A 55 5.70 -2.17 -8.42
N CYS A 56 6.48 -1.28 -7.81
CA CYS A 56 6.12 -0.60 -6.57
C CYS A 56 5.65 0.82 -6.87
N LEU A 57 4.57 1.24 -6.23
CA LEU A 57 4.12 2.62 -6.15
C LEU A 57 4.45 3.17 -4.76
N LYS A 58 4.99 4.38 -4.71
CA LYS A 58 5.20 5.18 -3.51
C LYS A 58 4.47 6.52 -3.65
N ILE A 59 3.78 6.94 -2.59
CA ILE A 59 3.21 8.28 -2.50
C ILE A 59 4.34 9.27 -2.18
N THR A 60 4.47 10.31 -2.98
CA THR A 60 5.51 11.34 -2.85
C THR A 60 5.01 12.56 -2.08
N ASP A 61 3.73 12.91 -2.26
CA ASP A 61 3.12 14.12 -1.73
C ASP A 61 1.58 14.02 -1.70
N ILE A 62 0.98 14.79 -0.80
CA ILE A 62 -0.46 15.05 -0.71
C ILE A 62 -0.64 16.55 -0.85
N ASN A 63 -1.34 16.99 -1.89
CA ASN A 63 -1.52 18.39 -2.23
C ASN A 63 -0.20 19.18 -2.34
N GLY A 64 0.87 18.55 -2.87
CA GLY A 64 2.19 19.17 -3.00
C GLY A 64 3.04 19.17 -1.72
N GLU A 65 2.52 18.65 -0.60
CA GLU A 65 3.26 18.55 0.66
C GLU A 65 3.68 17.11 0.97
N ALA A 66 4.85 16.95 1.59
CA ALA A 66 5.34 15.62 1.99
C ALA A 66 4.33 14.93 2.94
N PRO A 67 3.97 13.65 2.69
CA PRO A 67 2.95 12.99 3.47
C PRO A 67 3.46 12.68 4.89
N THR A 68 2.59 12.85 5.87
CA THR A 68 2.84 12.30 7.22
C THR A 68 2.49 10.82 7.21
N VAL A 69 3.51 9.96 7.23
CA VAL A 69 3.35 8.50 7.26
C VAL A 69 3.40 8.01 8.71
N ARG A 70 2.36 7.28 9.13
CA ARG A 70 2.27 6.64 10.45
C ARG A 70 3.27 5.49 10.57
N SER A 71 3.51 5.03 11.80
CA SER A 71 4.39 3.87 12.07
C SER A 71 3.93 2.56 11.43
N ASP A 72 2.64 2.46 11.07
CA ASP A 72 2.03 1.33 10.36
C ASP A 72 2.18 1.43 8.81
N GLY A 73 2.79 2.52 8.33
CA GLY A 73 3.02 2.79 6.92
C GLY A 73 1.79 3.28 6.16
N PHE A 74 0.76 3.76 6.86
CA PHE A 74 -0.40 4.41 6.27
C PHE A 74 -0.37 5.94 6.44
N ILE A 75 -1.03 6.62 5.51
CA ILE A 75 -1.31 8.05 5.53
C ILE A 75 -2.79 8.21 5.81
N GLU A 76 -3.15 9.16 6.66
CA GLU A 76 -4.55 9.48 6.92
C GLU A 76 -5.03 10.54 5.92
N LEU A 77 -6.12 10.24 5.23
CA LEU A 77 -6.78 11.19 4.34
C LEU A 77 -8.19 11.48 4.84
N PRO A 78 -8.64 12.73 4.77
CA PRO A 78 -10.01 13.09 5.17
C PRO A 78 -11.03 12.45 4.23
N VAL A 79 -12.11 11.94 4.81
CA VAL A 79 -13.31 11.49 4.08
C VAL A 79 -13.96 12.68 3.39
N ALA A 80 -14.55 12.44 2.21
CA ALA A 80 -15.31 13.41 1.44
C ALA A 80 -14.61 14.74 1.11
N ARG A 81 -13.27 14.74 0.98
CA ARG A 81 -12.50 15.91 0.54
C ARG A 81 -11.66 15.59 -0.69
N PRO A 82 -11.59 16.52 -1.67
CA PRO A 82 -10.69 16.34 -2.78
C PRO A 82 -9.23 16.47 -2.32
N VAL A 83 -8.37 15.58 -2.84
CA VAL A 83 -6.93 15.65 -2.64
C VAL A 83 -6.21 15.26 -3.94
N THR A 84 -5.10 15.93 -4.22
CA THR A 84 -4.14 15.51 -5.25
C THR A 84 -3.06 14.68 -4.59
N ILE A 85 -2.77 13.50 -5.12
CA ILE A 85 -1.75 12.60 -4.60
C ILE A 85 -0.68 12.45 -5.66
N GLY A 86 0.53 12.91 -5.39
CA GLY A 86 1.66 12.60 -6.25
C GLY A 86 2.23 11.21 -5.94
N THR A 87 2.63 10.51 -6.98
CA THR A 87 3.10 9.13 -6.91
C THR A 87 4.36 8.94 -7.74
N SER A 88 5.19 8.00 -7.33
CA SER A 88 6.32 7.47 -8.08
C SER A 88 6.21 5.96 -8.18
N CYS A 89 6.38 5.42 -9.38
CA CYS A 89 6.37 4.00 -9.67
C CYS A 89 7.75 3.54 -10.13
N VAL A 90 8.18 2.35 -9.72
CA VAL A 90 9.43 1.73 -10.19
C VAL A 90 9.22 0.23 -10.38
N TYR A 91 9.70 -0.31 -11.49
CA TYR A 91 9.68 -1.76 -11.76
C TYR A 91 10.80 -2.46 -11.02
N ARG A 92 10.66 -3.76 -10.84
CA ARG A 92 11.63 -4.59 -10.13
C ARG A 92 12.10 -5.74 -11.02
N HIS A 93 13.35 -6.13 -10.82
CA HIS A 93 13.89 -7.38 -11.34
C HIS A 93 13.22 -8.58 -10.65
N ALA A 94 13.48 -9.78 -11.16
CA ALA A 94 12.94 -11.02 -10.61
C ALA A 94 13.44 -11.36 -9.19
N ASP A 95 14.44 -10.63 -8.69
CA ASP A 95 14.93 -10.72 -7.31
C ASP A 95 14.35 -9.61 -6.39
N GLY A 96 13.45 -8.77 -6.91
CA GLY A 96 12.84 -7.66 -6.19
C GLY A 96 13.66 -6.37 -6.17
N THR A 97 14.85 -6.32 -6.77
CA THR A 97 15.65 -5.08 -6.85
C THR A 97 15.01 -4.09 -7.82
N PRO A 98 14.96 -2.79 -7.51
CA PRO A 98 14.36 -1.79 -8.40
C PRO A 98 15.18 -1.61 -9.68
N ILE A 99 14.52 -1.28 -10.78
CA ILE A 99 15.11 -0.95 -12.08
C ILE A 99 15.06 0.57 -12.26
N PRO A 100 16.13 1.33 -11.97
CA PRO A 100 16.06 2.79 -11.89
C PRO A 100 15.62 3.47 -13.20
N ALA A 101 15.92 2.86 -14.35
CA ALA A 101 15.52 3.37 -15.67
C ALA A 101 14.00 3.32 -15.93
N THR A 102 13.22 2.71 -15.03
CA THR A 102 11.75 2.55 -15.17
C THR A 102 10.95 3.49 -14.28
N VAL A 103 11.63 4.40 -13.57
CA VAL A 103 10.96 5.34 -12.67
C VAL A 103 10.01 6.22 -13.48
N GLY A 104 8.73 6.20 -13.10
CA GLY A 104 7.70 7.09 -13.62
C GLY A 104 6.99 7.80 -12.47
N THR A 105 6.36 8.93 -12.78
CA THR A 105 5.56 9.70 -11.82
C THR A 105 4.19 9.96 -12.38
N ALA A 106 3.19 10.05 -11.50
CA ALA A 106 1.83 10.42 -11.87
C ALA A 106 1.14 11.12 -10.71
N GLU A 107 0.19 11.98 -11.02
CA GLU A 107 -0.77 12.48 -10.05
C GLU A 107 -2.03 11.61 -10.07
N PHE A 108 -2.60 11.36 -8.90
CA PHE A 108 -3.88 10.72 -8.74
C PHE A 108 -4.85 11.68 -8.05
N GLN A 109 -6.01 11.88 -8.67
CA GLN A 109 -7.02 12.81 -8.20
C GLN A 109 -8.07 12.06 -7.39
N VAL A 110 -8.18 12.39 -6.10
CA VAL A 110 -9.26 11.96 -5.23
C VAL A 110 -10.32 13.05 -5.24
N ASN A 111 -11.58 12.66 -5.39
CA ASN A 111 -12.71 13.59 -5.30
C ASN A 111 -13.47 13.40 -3.98
N SER A 112 -14.43 14.28 -3.71
CA SER A 112 -15.23 14.25 -2.47
C SER A 112 -16.15 13.02 -2.34
N THR A 113 -16.21 12.15 -3.34
CA THR A 113 -17.00 10.90 -3.29
C THR A 113 -16.13 9.64 -3.25
N THR A 114 -14.82 9.75 -3.49
CA THR A 114 -13.89 8.61 -3.53
C THR A 114 -13.79 7.90 -2.18
N PHE A 115 -13.80 8.66 -1.08
CA PHE A 115 -13.79 8.11 0.27
C PHE A 115 -15.13 8.41 0.94
N PRO A 116 -16.11 7.49 0.82
CA PRO A 116 -17.46 7.70 1.35
C PRO A 116 -17.52 7.50 2.87
N GLU A 117 -16.70 6.61 3.42
CA GLU A 117 -16.72 6.22 4.83
C GLU A 117 -15.30 6.17 5.42
N GLY A 118 -15.18 6.60 6.68
CA GLY A 118 -13.92 6.54 7.41
C GLY A 118 -13.59 5.12 7.90
N GLY A 119 -12.32 4.88 8.18
CA GLY A 119 -11.83 3.61 8.71
C GLY A 119 -11.38 2.60 7.66
N GLN A 120 -11.76 2.81 6.41
CA GLN A 120 -11.37 1.92 5.32
C GLN A 120 -9.90 2.08 4.95
N ARG A 121 -9.29 0.96 4.54
CA ARG A 121 -7.92 0.94 4.03
C ARG A 121 -7.94 0.93 2.52
N TRP A 122 -7.02 1.68 1.95
CA TRP A 122 -6.91 1.89 0.52
C TRP A 122 -5.46 1.73 0.07
N TYR A 123 -5.32 1.33 -1.18
CA TYR A 123 -4.06 1.00 -1.82
C TYR A 123 -4.05 1.63 -3.21
N LEU A 124 -2.98 2.35 -3.53
CA LEU A 124 -2.70 2.76 -4.89
C LEU A 124 -1.77 1.72 -5.52
N HIS A 125 -2.22 1.09 -6.61
CA HIS A 125 -1.41 0.17 -7.40
C HIS A 125 -0.73 0.95 -8.51
N ALA A 126 0.54 0.63 -8.81
CA ALA A 126 1.30 1.31 -9.87
C ALA A 126 0.66 1.19 -11.27
N HIS A 127 -0.16 0.15 -11.47
CA HIS A 127 -0.81 -0.16 -12.73
C HIS A 127 -2.03 -1.07 -12.49
N GLU A 128 -2.93 -1.14 -13.48
CA GLU A 128 -4.08 -2.06 -13.53
C GLU A 128 -3.74 -3.57 -13.53
N GLN A 129 -2.47 -3.94 -13.80
CA GLN A 129 -2.01 -5.31 -13.95
C GLN A 129 -0.54 -5.40 -13.49
N ALA A 130 -0.09 -6.53 -12.94
CA ALA A 130 1.31 -6.61 -12.47
C ALA A 130 2.33 -6.93 -13.57
N ARG A 131 1.90 -7.39 -14.75
CA ARG A 131 2.78 -7.91 -15.81
C ARG A 131 2.58 -7.20 -17.16
N GLY A 132 3.67 -7.15 -17.94
CA GLY A 132 3.64 -6.68 -19.33
C GLY A 132 3.37 -5.18 -19.51
N VAL A 133 3.52 -4.40 -18.44
CA VAL A 133 3.20 -2.98 -18.38
C VAL A 133 4.45 -2.17 -18.03
N VAL A 134 4.48 -0.89 -18.41
CA VAL A 134 5.56 0.07 -18.10
C VAL A 134 4.93 1.44 -17.83
N GLY A 135 5.51 2.23 -16.92
CA GLY A 135 5.02 3.55 -16.54
C GLY A 135 4.31 3.56 -15.17
N CYS A 136 3.68 4.69 -14.86
CA CYS A 136 2.96 4.92 -13.60
C CYS A 136 1.52 5.30 -13.94
N GLN A 137 0.59 4.38 -13.76
CA GLN A 137 -0.84 4.56 -14.01
C GLN A 137 -1.61 4.13 -12.75
N PRO A 138 -1.69 5.01 -11.73
CA PRO A 138 -2.20 4.61 -10.44
C PRO A 138 -3.69 4.23 -10.49
N THR A 139 -4.03 3.08 -9.92
CA THR A 139 -5.42 2.70 -9.63
C THR A 139 -5.63 2.54 -8.13
N LEU A 140 -6.78 2.98 -7.64
CA LEU A 140 -7.10 2.99 -6.22
C LEU A 140 -8.06 1.85 -5.89
N SER A 141 -7.72 1.00 -4.93
CA SER A 141 -8.60 -0.08 -4.48
C SER A 141 -8.51 -0.29 -2.97
N THR A 142 -9.54 -0.93 -2.44
CA THR A 142 -9.59 -1.45 -1.08
C THR A 142 -8.88 -2.82 -0.97
N SER A 143 -8.61 -3.45 -2.11
CA SER A 143 -7.86 -4.69 -2.24
C SER A 143 -6.36 -4.43 -2.23
N VAL A 144 -5.59 -5.38 -1.69
CA VAL A 144 -4.11 -5.40 -1.84
C VAL A 144 -3.68 -5.95 -3.20
N PHE A 145 -4.60 -6.50 -3.98
CA PHE A 145 -4.33 -7.01 -5.33
C PHE A 145 -4.80 -6.00 -6.37
N PRO A 146 -4.06 -5.82 -7.47
CA PRO A 146 -4.35 -4.79 -8.45
C PRO A 146 -5.71 -5.03 -9.09
N THR A 147 -6.45 -3.95 -9.25
CA THR A 147 -7.75 -3.93 -9.93
C THR A 147 -7.62 -3.26 -11.29
N ARG A 148 -8.43 -3.69 -12.24
CA ARG A 148 -8.50 -3.08 -13.58
C ARG A 148 -9.13 -1.69 -13.57
N LYS A 149 -9.74 -1.28 -12.46
CA LYS A 149 -10.45 0.00 -12.30
C LYS A 149 -10.34 0.44 -10.85
N THR A 150 -10.33 1.76 -10.65
CA THR A 150 -10.51 2.35 -9.32
C THR A 150 -11.87 1.94 -8.76
N ASP A 151 -11.89 1.54 -7.49
CA ASP A 151 -13.11 1.22 -6.73
C ASP A 151 -14.00 2.46 -6.51
#